data_AF-A0A1R4HGS7-F1
#
_entry.id   AF-A0A1R4HGS7-F1
#
_cell.length_a   1.000
_cell.length_b   1.000
_cell.length_c   1.000
_cell.angle_alpha   90.00
_cell.angle_beta   90.00
_cell.angle_gamma   90.00
#
_symmetry.space_group_name_H-M   'P 1'
#
loop_
_entity.id
_entity.type
_entity.pdbx_description
1 polymer ?
#
loop_
_entity_poly.entity_id
_entity_poly.type
_entity_poly.pdbx_seq_one_letter_code
_entity_poly.pdbx_strand_id
1 'polypeptide(L)'
;MNLDFSPLANAIGQLEKSLAYATSDIANNDHDLFEQFRNSVIQCFKFTYELSHKMLKRYLEETAANPEEINLSTFQNIIRIGNEKHLLRSDCRHSAPLFIIL
;
A
#
# COMPACT_ATOMS: atom_id res chain seq x y z
N MET A 1 -14.19 6.83 15.98
CA MET A 1 -13.33 7.95 15.58
C MET A 1 -13.33 7.97 14.05
N ASN A 2 -13.04 9.08 13.37
CA ASN A 2 -13.03 9.08 11.90
C ASN A 2 -11.61 8.72 11.42
N LEU A 3 -11.47 7.68 10.61
CA LEU A 3 -10.18 7.28 10.04
C LEU A 3 -9.70 8.33 9.04
N ASP A 4 -8.58 8.97 9.34
CA ASP A 4 -7.94 9.89 8.41
C ASP A 4 -7.07 9.12 7.40
N PHE A 5 -7.50 9.14 6.14
CA PHE A 5 -6.79 8.54 5.01
C PHE A 5 -5.88 9.53 4.27
N SER A 6 -5.83 10.80 4.69
CA SER A 6 -4.97 11.82 4.06
C SER A 6 -3.50 11.38 3.95
N PRO A 7 -2.91 10.72 4.97
CA PRO A 7 -1.55 10.21 4.84
C PRO A 7 -1.37 9.22 3.69
N LEU A 8 -2.34 8.32 3.48
CA LEU A 8 -2.30 7.32 2.41
C LEU A 8 -2.47 7.98 1.03
N ALA A 9 -3.40 8.93 0.92
CA ALA A 9 -3.58 9.70 -0.30
C ALA A 9 -2.30 10.47 -0.69
N ASN A 10 -1.63 11.09 0.29
CA ASN A 10 -0.37 11.78 0.08
C ASN A 10 0.76 10.82 -0.36
N ALA A 11 0.83 9.62 0.24
CA ALA A 11 1.81 8.61 -0.13
C ALA A 11 1.61 8.15 -1.59
N ILE A 12 0.36 7.89 -1.99
CA ILE A 12 0.00 7.53 -3.37
C ILE A 12 0.39 8.65 -4.33
N GLY A 13 0.03 9.91 -4.03
CA GLY A 13 0.39 11.04 -4.90
C GLY A 13 1.91 11.22 -5.04
N GLN A 14 2.68 10.92 -4.00
CA GLN A 14 4.14 10.95 -4.08
C GLN A 14 4.70 9.78 -4.92
N LEU A 15 4.12 8.57 -4.81
CA LEU A 15 4.46 7.44 -5.66
C LEU A 15 4.17 7.74 -7.14
N GLU A 16 3.00 8.28 -7.46
CA GLU A 16 2.61 8.69 -8.81
C GLU A 16 3.59 9.73 -9.37
N LYS A 17 3.96 10.73 -8.57
CA LYS A 17 4.95 11.73 -8.94
C LYS A 17 6.32 11.12 -9.21
N SER A 18 6.81 10.23 -8.35
CA SER A 18 8.09 9.56 -8.54
C SER A 18 8.09 8.66 -9.79
N LEU A 19 6.99 7.98 -10.07
CA LEU A 19 6.81 7.20 -11.29
C LEU A 19 6.86 8.09 -12.54
N ALA A 20 6.17 9.23 -12.53
CA ALA A 20 6.18 10.17 -13.65
C ALA A 20 7.59 10.70 -13.95
N TYR A 21 8.43 10.94 -12.93
CA TYR A 21 9.84 11.30 -13.15
C TYR A 21 10.64 10.14 -13.72
N ALA A 22 10.48 8.93 -13.18
CA ALA A 22 11.21 7.75 -13.63
C ALA A 22 10.91 7.36 -15.09
N THR A 23 9.73 7.74 -15.61
CA THR A 23 9.31 7.49 -17.01
C THR A 23 9.44 8.70 -17.93
N SER A 24 9.98 9.82 -17.43
CA SER A 24 10.13 11.05 -18.20
C SER A 24 11.29 10.98 -19.20
N ASP A 25 11.23 11.83 -20.23
CA ASP A 25 12.33 11.97 -21.19
C ASP A 25 13.65 12.35 -20.51
N ILE A 26 13.60 13.11 -19.42
CA ILE A 26 14.78 13.51 -18.65
C ILE A 26 15.50 12.27 -18.08
N ALA A 27 14.74 11.31 -17.54
CA ALA A 27 15.28 10.05 -17.07
C ALA A 27 15.78 9.15 -18.21
N ASN A 28 15.06 9.13 -19.34
CA ASN A 28 15.46 8.32 -20.49
C ASN A 28 16.78 8.78 -21.12
N ASN A 29 17.10 10.08 -21.02
CA ASN A 29 18.32 10.66 -21.58
C ASN A 29 19.51 10.70 -20.59
N ASP A 30 19.30 10.37 -19.31
CA ASP A 30 20.34 10.38 -18.28
C ASP A 30 20.20 9.16 -17.36
N HIS A 31 21.14 8.21 -17.51
CA HIS A 31 21.13 6.96 -16.78
C HIS A 31 21.29 7.13 -15.26
N ASP A 32 22.13 8.06 -14.82
CA ASP A 32 22.36 8.28 -13.38
C ASP A 32 21.10 8.86 -12.75
N LEU A 33 20.42 9.76 -13.46
CA LEU A 33 19.16 10.34 -13.01
C LEU A 33 18.02 9.32 -13.01
N PHE A 34 17.97 8.43 -14.00
CA PHE A 34 17.05 7.29 -13.99
C PHE A 34 17.22 6.42 -12.75
N GLU A 35 18.46 6.05 -12.38
CA GLU A 35 18.72 5.27 -11.17
C GLU A 35 18.24 5.98 -9.89
N GLN A 36 18.42 7.30 -9.79
CA GLN A 36 17.88 8.08 -8.66
C GLN A 36 16.35 8.05 -8.60
N PHE A 37 15.67 8.24 -9.73
CA PHE A 37 14.21 8.20 -9.77
C PHE A 37 13.66 6.80 -9.51
N ARG A 38 14.31 5.76 -10.04
CA ARG A 38 13.99 4.36 -9.74
C ARG A 38 14.08 4.08 -8.24
N ASN A 39 15.14 4.54 -7.58
CA ASN A 39 15.27 4.41 -6.12
C ASN A 39 14.17 5.15 -5.36
N SER A 40 13.79 6.35 -5.83
CA SER A 40 12.65 7.10 -5.29
C SER A 40 11.35 6.31 -5.41
N VAL A 41 11.06 5.73 -6.58
CA VAL A 41 9.86 4.90 -6.81
C VAL A 41 9.82 3.72 -5.84
N ILE A 42 10.94 3.00 -5.67
CA ILE A 42 11.03 1.86 -4.74
C ILE A 42 10.70 2.29 -3.30
N GLN A 43 11.22 3.44 -2.87
CA GLN A 43 10.98 3.95 -1.53
C GLN A 43 9.52 4.40 -1.34
N CYS A 44 8.95 5.13 -2.31
CA CYS A 44 7.55 5.53 -2.28
C CYS A 44 6.61 4.32 -2.31
N PHE A 45 6.95 3.27 -3.05
CA PHE A 45 6.20 2.02 -3.06
C PHE A 45 6.21 1.36 -1.69
N LYS A 46 7.40 1.18 -1.08
CA LYS A 46 7.52 0.59 0.27
C LYS A 46 6.68 1.36 1.30
N PHE A 47 6.77 2.69 1.27
CA PHE A 47 6.02 3.54 2.18
C PHE A 47 4.50 3.45 1.96
N THR A 48 4.06 3.48 0.70
CA THR A 48 2.64 3.35 0.35
C THR A 48 2.08 1.99 0.78
N TYR A 49 2.82 0.91 0.51
CA TYR A 49 2.46 -0.44 0.95
C TYR A 49 2.37 -0.55 2.48
N GLU A 50 3.36 0.03 3.19
CA GLU A 50 3.38 0.08 4.66
C GLU A 50 2.24 0.94 5.24
N LEU A 51 1.77 1.93 4.50
CA LEU A 51 0.64 2.72 4.96
C LEU A 51 -0.69 2.02 4.69
N SER A 52 -0.83 1.38 3.52
CA SER A 52 -2.02 0.61 3.13
C SER A 52 -2.35 -0.49 4.14
N HIS A 53 -1.39 -1.34 4.53
CA HIS A 53 -1.68 -2.40 5.50
C HIS A 53 -1.96 -1.87 6.92
N LYS A 54 -1.33 -0.77 7.35
CA LYS A 54 -1.65 -0.11 8.62
C LYS A 54 -3.07 0.46 8.62
N MET A 55 -3.48 1.10 7.52
CA MET A 55 -4.84 1.63 7.38
C MET A 55 -5.88 0.51 7.34
N LEU A 56 -5.58 -0.60 6.65
CA LEU A 56 -6.43 -1.79 6.68
C LEU A 56 -6.59 -2.34 8.10
N LYS A 57 -5.48 -2.51 8.84
CA LYS A 57 -5.52 -2.98 10.23
C LYS A 57 -6.39 -2.06 11.10
N ARG A 58 -6.15 -0.75 11.06
CA ARG A 58 -6.92 0.25 11.82
C ARG A 58 -8.41 0.22 11.47
N TYR A 59 -8.75 0.12 10.18
CA TYR A 59 -10.14 -0.01 9.75
C TYR A 59 -10.80 -1.28 10.31
N LEU A 60 -10.09 -2.41 10.30
CA LEU A 60 -10.59 -3.65 10.88
C LEU A 60 -10.74 -3.55 12.39
N GLU A 61 -9.80 -2.92 13.11
CA GLU A 61 -9.88 -2.69 14.56
C GLU A 61 -11.11 -1.83 14.92
N GLU A 62 -11.34 -0.73 14.19
CA GLU A 62 -12.46 0.19 14.47
C GLU A 62 -13.84 -0.40 14.12
N THR A 63 -13.88 -1.39 13.22
CA THR A 63 -15.14 -2.03 12.77
C THR A 63 -15.36 -3.43 13.33
N ALA A 64 -14.44 -3.94 14.15
CA ALA A 64 -14.56 -5.26 14.78
C ALA A 64 -15.40 -5.20 16.06
N ALA A 65 -16.15 -6.28 16.32
CA ALA A 65 -16.82 -6.47 17.60
C ALA A 65 -15.83 -6.64 18.76
N ASN A 66 -14.63 -7.16 18.47
CA ASN A 66 -13.53 -7.30 19.41
C ASN A 66 -12.21 -6.76 18.78
N PRO A 67 -11.85 -5.49 19.05
CA PRO A 67 -10.64 -4.88 18.49
C PRO A 67 -9.33 -5.58 18.88
N GLU A 68 -9.26 -6.18 20.06
CA GLU A 68 -8.06 -6.89 20.55
C GLU A 68 -7.70 -8.11 19.68
N GLU A 69 -8.72 -8.76 19.11
CA GLU A 69 -8.53 -9.90 18.21
C GLU A 69 -7.83 -9.47 16.91
N ILE A 70 -8.16 -8.28 16.39
CA ILE A 70 -7.50 -7.71 15.21
C ILE A 70 -6.09 -7.25 15.56
N ASN A 71 -5.87 -6.72 16.76
CA ASN A 71 -4.55 -6.29 17.19
C ASN A 71 -3.54 -7.44 17.19
N LEU A 72 -3.95 -8.59 17.75
CA LEU A 72 -3.16 -9.83 17.84
C LEU A 72 -3.13 -10.65 16.54
N SER A 73 -3.91 -10.27 15.53
CA SER A 73 -3.97 -11.00 14.25
C SER A 73 -2.67 -10.86 13.45
N THR A 74 -2.29 -11.95 12.78
CA THR A 74 -1.16 -11.95 11.85
C THR A 74 -1.49 -11.11 10.61
N PHE A 75 -0.45 -10.63 9.91
CA PHE A 75 -0.62 -9.91 8.64
C PHE A 75 -1.46 -10.71 7.63
N GLN A 76 -1.18 -12.01 7.48
CA GLN A 76 -1.93 -12.89 6.58
C GLN A 76 -3.42 -12.95 6.94
N ASN A 77 -3.74 -12.99 8.24
CA ASN A 77 -5.12 -12.99 8.70
C ASN A 77 -5.81 -11.65 8.44
N ILE A 78 -5.11 -10.53 8.65
CA ILE A 78 -5.60 -9.18 8.33
C ILE A 78 -5.94 -9.06 6.83
N ILE A 79 -5.08 -9.54 5.93
CA ILE A 79 -5.34 -9.56 4.49
C ILE A 79 -6.55 -10.42 4.15
N ARG A 80 -6.65 -11.63 4.73
CA ARG A 80 -7.80 -12.53 4.53
C ARG A 80 -9.12 -11.88 4.95
N ILE A 81 -9.17 -11.30 6.15
CA ILE A 81 -10.36 -10.60 6.66
C ILE A 81 -10.69 -9.40 5.78
N GLY A 82 -9.68 -8.64 5.34
CA GLY A 82 -9.86 -7.52 4.43
C GLY A 82 -10.48 -7.95 3.09
N ASN A 83 -10.03 -9.07 2.54
CA ASN A 83 -10.61 -9.66 1.33
C ASN A 83 -12.06 -10.13 1.54
N GLU A 84 -12.35 -10.81 2.65
CA GLU A 84 -13.70 -11.27 3.01
C GLU A 84 -14.69 -10.11 3.20
N LYS A 85 -14.20 -8.94 3.63
CA LYS A 85 -14.98 -7.70 3.75
C LYS A 85 -14.99 -6.85 2.47
N HIS A 86 -14.46 -7.36 1.35
CA HIS A 86 -14.36 -6.65 0.06
C HIS A 86 -13.62 -5.30 0.14
N LEU A 87 -12.67 -5.17 1.07
CA LEU A 87 -11.82 -3.98 1.22
C LEU A 87 -10.63 -3.99 0.26
N LEU A 88 -10.33 -5.16 -0.32
CA LEU A 88 -9.26 -5.36 -1.29
C LEU A 88 -9.85 -5.62 -2.68
N ARG A 89 -9.18 -5.09 -3.71
CA ARG A 89 -9.63 -5.23 -5.11
C ARG A 89 -9.34 -6.60 -5.71
N SER A 90 -8.46 -7.39 -5.10
CA SER A 90 -8.01 -8.70 -5.61
C SER A 90 -8.67 -9.84 -4.85
N ASP A 91 -9.17 -10.86 -5.56
CA ASP A 91 -9.67 -12.10 -4.97
C ASP A 91 -8.50 -12.93 -4.41
N CYS A 92 -8.18 -12.79 -3.12
CA CYS A 92 -7.23 -13.68 -2.41
C CYS A 92 -7.85 -15.06 -2.10
N ARG A 93 -8.55 -15.69 -3.06
CA ARG A 93 -9.16 -17.02 -2.88
C ARG A 93 -8.24 -18.18 -3.21
N HIS A 94 -7.08 -17.94 -3.80
CA HIS A 94 -6.04 -18.95 -4.02
C HIS A 94 -4.67 -18.33 -3.74
N SER A 95 -3.83 -19.07 -3.04
CA SER A 95 -2.45 -18.74 -2.68
C SER A 95 -1.63 -18.34 -3.91
N ALA A 96 -1.55 -17.05 -4.22
CA ALA A 96 -0.70 -16.48 -5.26
C ALA A 96 0.12 -15.32 -4.67
N PRO A 97 1.37 -15.16 -5.10
CA PRO A 97 2.39 -14.44 -4.34
C PRO A 97 2.17 -12.93 -4.44
N LEU A 98 1.87 -12.31 -3.28
CA LEU A 98 2.24 -10.98 -2.77
C LEU A 98 2.48 -9.76 -3.71
N PHE A 99 2.05 -9.80 -4.96
CA PHE A 99 1.98 -8.67 -5.85
C PHE A 99 0.50 -8.37 -6.07
N ILE A 100 0.16 -7.08 -6.13
CA ILE A 100 -1.19 -6.52 -6.36
C ILE A 100 -1.95 -6.20 -5.07
N ILE A 101 -1.45 -5.18 -4.36
CA ILE A 101 -2.29 -4.21 -3.61
C ILE A 101 -1.99 -2.80 -4.15
N LEU A 102 -2.10 -2.63 -5.47
CA LEU A 102 -2.28 -1.37 -6.19
C LEU A 102 -3.23 -1.64 -7.36
#